data_AF-A0A962M2S6-F1
#
_entry.id   AF-A0A962M2S6-F1
#
_cell.length_a   1.000
_cell.length_b   1.000
_cell.length_c   1.000
_cell.angle_alpha   90.00
_cell.angle_beta   90.00
_cell.angle_gamma   90.00
#
_symmetry.space_group_name_H-M   'P 1'
#
loop_
_entity.id
_entity.type
_entity.pdbx_description
1 polymer ?
#
loop_
_entity_poly.entity_id
_entity_poly.type
_entity_poly.pdbx_seq_one_letter_code
_entity_poly.pdbx_strand_id
1 'polypeptide(L)'
;EAIYDAMLRRETFGTTGPRIKVRFFGGWDFAADDVASADFGARGYARGVPMGGTLKGPGKGAAPTFLVWATKAADSGNLDRIQLVKGWLDASGAQQEKIYNVSWSGERKLDARGGLPALGNTVDAGKASYSNSIGA
;
A
#
# COMPACT_ATOMS: atom_id res chain seq x y z
N GLU A 1 27.33 -22.40 14.73
CA GLU A 1 26.25 -23.28 15.24
C GLU A 1 24.99 -22.56 15.71
N ALA A 2 24.97 -21.80 16.81
CA ALA A 2 23.72 -21.26 17.38
C ALA A 2 22.82 -20.41 16.45
N ILE A 3 23.39 -19.64 15.51
CA ILE A 3 22.63 -18.85 14.53
C ILE A 3 21.97 -19.76 13.48
N TYR A 4 22.68 -20.77 12.97
CA TYR A 4 22.15 -21.69 11.96
C TYR A 4 21.04 -22.57 12.53
N ASP A 5 21.19 -23.02 13.78
CA ASP A 5 20.15 -23.76 14.51
C ASP A 5 18.87 -22.94 14.70
N ALA A 6 19.00 -21.64 15.04
CA ALA A 6 17.86 -20.73 15.18
C ALA A 6 17.17 -20.43 13.83
N MET A 7 17.94 -20.38 12.73
CA MET A 7 17.39 -20.25 11.37
C MET A 7 16.65 -21.53 10.93
N LEU A 8 17.19 -22.73 11.22
CA LEU A 8 16.55 -24.02 10.93
C LEU A 8 15.24 -24.20 11.71
N ARG A 9 15.19 -23.76 12.97
CA ARG A 9 13.97 -23.75 13.80
C ARG A 9 12.94 -22.69 13.36
N ARG A 10 13.29 -21.81 12.39
CA ARG A 10 12.48 -20.65 11.96
C ARG A 10 12.14 -19.68 13.11
N GLU A 11 12.95 -19.67 14.17
CA GLU A 11 12.78 -18.83 15.36
C GLU A 11 13.37 -17.43 15.18
N THR A 12 14.17 -17.24 14.13
CA THR A 12 14.71 -15.96 13.71
C THR A 12 14.33 -15.71 12.26
N PHE A 13 13.61 -14.61 11.99
CA PHE A 13 13.33 -14.13 10.64
C PHE A 13 13.84 -12.71 10.48
N GLY A 14 14.48 -12.45 9.35
CA GLY A 14 14.85 -11.12 8.90
C GLY A 14 14.32 -10.92 7.50
N THR A 15 13.56 -9.87 7.25
CA THR A 15 13.13 -9.52 5.90
C THR A 15 14.28 -8.80 5.20
N THR A 16 14.85 -9.39 4.16
CA THR A 16 15.78 -8.69 3.27
C THR A 16 14.98 -7.81 2.31
N GLY A 17 15.16 -6.49 2.38
CA GLY A 17 14.50 -5.55 1.47
C GLY A 17 13.96 -4.28 2.15
N PRO A 18 13.35 -3.37 1.36
CA PRO A 18 12.79 -2.12 1.86
C PRO A 18 11.69 -2.35 2.90
N ARG A 19 11.81 -1.73 4.08
CA ARG A 19 10.78 -1.75 5.12
C ARG A 19 9.82 -0.56 4.95
N ILE A 20 9.01 -0.61 3.89
CA ILE A 20 7.96 0.39 3.62
C ILE A 20 6.96 0.34 4.77
N LYS A 21 6.59 1.50 5.34
CA LYS A 21 5.51 1.57 6.34
C LYS A 21 4.23 1.93 5.61
N VAL A 22 3.21 1.09 5.77
CA VAL A 22 1.88 1.29 5.19
C VAL A 22 0.85 1.29 6.31
N ARG A 23 -0.13 2.19 6.20
CA ARG A 23 -1.34 2.21 7.01
C ARG A 23 -2.53 2.26 6.07
N PHE A 24 -3.48 1.36 6.27
CA PHE A 24 -4.71 1.28 5.51
C PHE A 24 -5.87 1.01 6.47
N PHE A 25 -6.92 1.81 6.33
CA PHE A 25 -8.15 1.69 7.09
C PHE A 25 -9.32 1.70 6.13
N GLY A 26 -10.28 0.80 6.36
CA GLY A 26 -11.59 0.83 5.72
C GLY A 26 -12.64 1.35 6.69
N GLY A 27 -13.54 2.20 6.22
CA GLY A 27 -14.60 2.78 7.04
C GLY A 27 -15.77 3.23 6.18
N TRP A 28 -16.69 3.96 6.80
CA TRP A 28 -17.88 4.47 6.13
C TRP A 28 -17.89 6.00 6.06
N ASP A 29 -17.20 6.66 6.99
CA ASP A 29 -17.32 8.11 7.22
C ASP A 29 -15.97 8.87 7.12
N PHE A 30 -15.01 8.36 6.33
CA PHE A 30 -13.77 9.09 6.09
C PHE A 30 -13.99 10.25 5.11
N ALA A 31 -13.43 11.42 5.45
CA ALA A 31 -13.40 12.60 4.60
C ALA A 31 -12.04 12.76 3.92
N ALA A 32 -11.98 13.52 2.81
CA ALA A 32 -10.74 13.74 2.07
C ALA A 32 -9.61 14.33 2.93
N ASP A 33 -9.95 15.26 3.82
CA ASP A 33 -8.96 15.96 4.67
C ASP A 33 -8.39 15.08 5.79
N ASP A 34 -8.99 13.93 6.07
CA ASP A 34 -8.50 13.03 7.12
C ASP A 34 -7.10 12.49 6.82
N VAL A 35 -6.72 12.40 5.53
CA VAL A 35 -5.39 11.96 5.10
C VAL A 35 -4.30 12.99 5.44
N ALA A 36 -4.64 14.28 5.44
CA ALA A 36 -3.70 15.38 5.64
C ALA A 36 -3.52 15.72 7.13
N SER A 37 -4.35 15.16 8.00
CA SER A 37 -4.33 15.48 9.43
C SER A 37 -3.13 14.86 10.14
N ALA A 38 -2.53 15.62 11.08
CA ALA A 38 -1.41 15.15 11.89
C ALA A 38 -1.76 13.93 12.77
N ASP A 39 -3.04 13.77 13.11
CA ASP A 39 -3.60 12.66 13.89
C ASP A 39 -4.21 11.54 13.02
N PHE A 40 -3.86 11.49 11.73
CA PHE A 40 -4.30 10.49 10.73
C PHE A 40 -4.49 9.07 11.31
N GLY A 41 -3.47 8.58 12.02
CA GLY A 41 -3.48 7.23 12.56
C GLY A 41 -4.54 7.05 13.64
N ALA A 42 -4.65 8.00 14.57
CA ALA A 42 -5.64 7.95 15.63
C ALA A 42 -7.07 7.97 15.06
N ARG A 43 -7.32 8.81 14.05
CA ARG A 43 -8.60 8.85 13.33
C ARG A 43 -8.93 7.55 12.62
N GLY A 44 -7.93 6.93 11.98
CA GLY A 44 -8.07 5.63 11.33
C GLY A 44 -8.47 4.52 12.31
N TYR A 45 -7.80 4.44 13.46
CA TYR A 45 -8.12 3.46 14.50
C TYR A 45 -9.45 3.72 15.21
N ALA A 46 -9.85 4.98 15.37
CA ALA A 46 -11.08 5.35 16.06
C ALA A 46 -12.34 5.12 15.21
N ARG A 47 -12.26 5.35 13.89
CA ARG A 47 -13.44 5.38 13.00
C ARG A 47 -13.45 4.29 11.93
N GLY A 48 -12.35 3.56 11.77
CA GLY A 48 -12.21 2.55 10.73
C GLY A 48 -11.73 1.20 11.26
N VAL A 49 -11.69 0.25 10.34
CA VAL A 49 -11.13 -1.09 10.53
C VAL A 49 -9.73 -1.10 9.91
N PRO A 50 -8.68 -1.41 10.71
CA PRO A 50 -7.31 -1.47 10.20
C PRO A 50 -7.09 -2.71 9.33
N MET A 51 -5.96 -2.72 8.61
CA MET A 51 -5.47 -3.89 7.85
C MET A 51 -5.58 -5.20 8.65
N GLY A 52 -6.03 -6.26 7.97
CA GLY A 52 -6.25 -7.58 8.58
C GLY A 52 -7.61 -7.75 9.27
N GLY A 53 -8.37 -6.66 9.46
CA GLY A 53 -9.73 -6.73 9.99
C GLY A 53 -10.79 -7.03 8.93
N THR A 54 -11.97 -7.43 9.40
CA THR A 54 -13.17 -7.55 8.56
C THR A 54 -13.99 -6.28 8.67
N LEU A 55 -14.15 -5.55 7.56
CA LEU A 55 -15.02 -4.39 7.51
C LEU A 55 -16.48 -4.82 7.54
N LYS A 56 -17.15 -4.52 8.66
CA LYS A 56 -18.59 -4.77 8.83
C LYS A 56 -19.34 -3.47 8.60
N GLY A 57 -20.47 -3.52 7.89
CA GLY A 57 -21.39 -2.39 7.76
C GLY A 57 -22.04 -2.27 6.37
N PRO A 58 -22.84 -1.21 6.18
CA PRO A 58 -24.13 -0.98 6.83
C PRO A 58 -25.26 -1.85 6.25
N GLY A 59 -24.96 -2.72 5.26
CA GLY A 59 -25.94 -3.44 4.45
C GLY A 59 -25.64 -3.32 2.96
N LYS A 60 -26.52 -3.86 2.09
CA LYS A 60 -26.33 -3.82 0.64
C LYS A 60 -26.44 -2.37 0.12
N GLY A 61 -25.46 -1.95 -0.69
CA GLY A 61 -25.52 -0.72 -1.50
C GLY A 61 -24.60 0.41 -1.07
N ALA A 62 -24.04 0.38 0.14
CA ALA A 62 -23.06 1.39 0.57
C ALA A 62 -21.64 1.00 0.14
N ALA A 63 -20.90 1.95 -0.44
CA ALA A 63 -19.48 1.78 -0.73
C ALA A 63 -18.64 2.26 0.46
N PRO A 64 -17.66 1.47 0.92
CA PRO A 64 -16.75 1.92 1.97
C PRO A 64 -15.82 3.00 1.44
N THR A 65 -15.35 3.85 2.35
CA THR A 65 -14.27 4.80 2.14
C THR A 65 -12.97 4.24 2.70
N PHE A 66 -11.85 4.53 2.04
CA PHE A 66 -10.55 4.04 2.44
C PHE A 66 -9.60 5.19 2.75
N LEU A 67 -8.88 5.03 3.85
CA LEU A 67 -7.85 5.95 4.28
C LEU A 67 -6.51 5.23 4.18
N VAL A 68 -5.64 5.73 3.29
CA VAL A 68 -4.40 5.03 2.91
C VAL A 68 -3.22 5.98 3.03
N TRP A 69 -2.14 5.50 3.65
CA TRP A 69 -0.90 6.23 3.81
C TRP A 69 0.29 5.28 3.69
N ALA A 70 1.34 5.72 3.02
CA ALA A 70 2.57 4.98 2.91
C ALA A 70 3.77 5.92 3.00
N THR A 71 4.89 5.41 3.53
CA THR A 71 6.18 6.10 3.48
C THR A 71 7.28 5.11 3.12
N LYS A 72 8.25 5.58 2.33
CA LYS A 72 9.43 4.79 1.97
C LYS A 72 10.21 4.36 3.21
N ALA A 73 11.02 3.33 3.06
CA ALA A 73 12.01 3.01 4.07
C ALA A 73 13.12 4.09 4.10
N ALA A 74 13.73 4.31 5.27
CA ALA A 74 14.74 5.35 5.47
C ALA A 74 15.87 5.23 4.42
N ASP A 75 16.44 4.03 4.30
CA ASP A 75 17.58 3.74 3.42
C ASP A 75 17.17 3.04 2.12
N SER A 76 16.02 3.43 1.56
CA SER A 76 15.51 2.88 0.31
C SER A 76 15.07 3.93 -0.70
N GLY A 77 14.80 3.45 -1.91
CA GLY A 77 14.24 4.19 -3.02
C GLY A 77 12.91 4.84 -2.67
N ASN A 78 12.63 5.97 -3.31
CA ASN A 78 11.32 6.60 -3.25
C ASN A 78 10.22 5.69 -3.82
N LEU A 79 8.98 5.89 -3.36
CA LEU A 79 7.83 5.12 -3.81
C LEU A 79 7.35 5.57 -5.19
N ASP A 80 6.87 4.61 -5.99
CA ASP A 80 6.23 4.87 -7.28
C ASP A 80 4.77 5.27 -7.10
N ARG A 81 3.97 4.39 -6.50
CA ARG A 81 2.52 4.53 -6.36
C ARG A 81 1.97 3.64 -5.26
N ILE A 82 0.77 3.99 -4.81
CA ILE A 82 -0.09 3.15 -4.00
C ILE A 82 -1.18 2.59 -4.90
N GLN A 83 -1.35 1.27 -4.85
CA GLN A 83 -2.41 0.57 -5.55
C GLN A 83 -3.28 -0.22 -4.56
N LEU A 84 -4.58 -0.22 -4.80
CA LEU A 84 -5.51 -1.13 -4.13
C LEU A 84 -5.92 -2.21 -5.12
N VAL A 85 -5.70 -3.47 -4.73
CA VAL A 85 -6.12 -4.64 -5.50
C VAL A 85 -7.35 -5.21 -4.84
N LYS A 86 -8.49 -5.12 -5.52
CA LYS A 86 -9.76 -5.68 -5.06
C LYS A 86 -9.97 -7.03 -5.73
N GLY A 87 -10.00 -8.09 -4.94
CA GLY A 87 -10.47 -9.42 -5.37
C GLY A 87 -11.91 -9.66 -4.91
N TRP A 88 -12.74 -10.32 -5.73
CA TRP A 88 -14.06 -10.80 -5.33
C TRP A 88 -14.48 -12.01 -6.17
N LEU A 89 -15.51 -12.73 -5.72
CA LEU A 89 -16.17 -13.76 -6.52
C LEU A 89 -17.42 -13.14 -7.16
N ASP A 90 -17.64 -13.38 -8.45
CA ASP A 90 -18.88 -12.97 -9.11
C ASP A 90 -20.04 -13.94 -8.80
N ALA A 91 -21.20 -13.69 -9.40
CA ALA A 91 -22.41 -14.49 -9.17
C ALA A 91 -22.26 -15.97 -9.62
N SER A 92 -21.29 -16.28 -10.49
CA SER A 92 -20.99 -17.64 -10.93
C SER A 92 -19.95 -18.34 -10.03
N GLY A 93 -19.37 -17.61 -9.06
CA GLY A 93 -18.27 -18.09 -8.23
C GLY A 93 -16.90 -17.93 -8.90
N ALA A 94 -16.80 -17.27 -10.05
CA ALA A 94 -15.51 -17.02 -10.70
C ALA A 94 -14.77 -15.86 -10.02
N GLN A 95 -13.44 -16.01 -9.90
CA GLN A 95 -12.57 -14.99 -9.30
C GLN A 95 -12.43 -13.79 -10.23
N GLN A 96 -12.60 -12.61 -9.65
CA GLN A 96 -12.44 -11.32 -10.31
C GLN A 96 -11.40 -10.50 -9.55
N GLU A 97 -10.63 -9.70 -10.29
CA GLU A 97 -9.69 -8.75 -9.74
C GLU A 97 -9.84 -7.38 -10.41
N LYS A 98 -9.66 -6.32 -9.63
CA LYS A 98 -9.51 -4.96 -10.17
C LYS A 98 -8.46 -4.19 -9.38
N ILE A 99 -7.57 -3.55 -10.13
CA ILE A 99 -6.49 -2.72 -9.60
C ILE A 99 -6.91 -1.25 -9.69
N TYR A 100 -6.73 -0.51 -8.60
CA TYR A 100 -6.98 0.92 -8.50
C TYR A 100 -5.68 1.64 -8.18
N ASN A 101 -5.27 2.59 -9.01
CA ASN A 101 -4.22 3.55 -8.67
C ASN A 101 -4.83 4.63 -7.78
N VAL A 102 -4.39 4.78 -6.52
CA VAL A 102 -5.02 5.70 -5.55
C VAL A 102 -4.14 6.91 -5.22
N SER A 103 -2.82 6.77 -5.36
CA SER A 103 -1.85 7.85 -5.24
C SER A 103 -0.59 7.47 -5.99
N TRP A 104 0.09 8.42 -6.63
CA TRP A 104 1.32 8.17 -7.38
C TRP A 104 2.23 9.39 -7.43
N SER A 105 3.52 9.11 -7.61
CA SER A 105 4.56 10.12 -7.61
C SER A 105 4.68 10.84 -8.96
N GLY A 106 5.04 12.12 -8.92
CA GLY A 106 5.23 12.97 -10.09
C GLY A 106 3.93 13.31 -10.84
N GLU A 107 4.06 14.14 -11.87
CA GLU A 107 2.92 14.65 -12.65
C GLU A 107 2.48 13.67 -13.77
N ARG A 108 2.29 12.39 -13.40
CA ARG A 108 1.81 11.36 -14.33
C ARG A 108 0.27 11.35 -14.38
N LYS A 109 -0.28 11.01 -15.54
CA LYS A 109 -1.74 10.91 -15.75
C LYS A 109 -2.12 9.51 -16.16
N LEU A 110 -3.32 9.09 -15.75
CA LEU A 110 -3.91 7.83 -16.19
C LEU A 110 -4.30 7.93 -17.67
N ASP A 111 -4.15 6.84 -18.39
CA ASP A 111 -4.72 6.69 -19.72
C ASP A 111 -6.23 6.35 -19.65
N ALA A 112 -6.88 6.27 -20.82
CA ALA A 112 -8.30 5.97 -20.92
C ALA A 112 -8.71 4.57 -20.40
N ARG A 113 -7.73 3.68 -20.19
CA ARG A 113 -7.92 2.31 -19.66
C ARG A 113 -7.54 2.23 -18.18
N GLY A 114 -7.16 3.34 -17.55
CA GLY A 114 -6.71 3.39 -16.15
C GLY A 114 -5.26 2.94 -15.95
N GLY A 115 -4.48 2.80 -17.03
CA GLY A 115 -3.04 2.56 -16.97
C GLY A 115 -2.28 3.81 -16.55
N LEU A 116 -1.27 3.65 -15.70
CA LEU A 116 -0.38 4.73 -15.30
C LEU A 116 1.01 4.50 -15.92
N PRO A 117 1.59 5.49 -16.64
CA PRO A 117 2.94 5.39 -17.17
C PRO A 117 3.95 4.98 -16.10
N ALA A 118 4.89 4.12 -16.49
CA ALA A 118 5.95 3.67 -15.59
C ALA A 118 6.77 4.86 -15.08
N LEU A 119 7.19 4.78 -13.82
CA LEU A 119 8.20 5.69 -13.30
C LEU A 119 9.54 5.38 -14.00
N GLY A 120 10.39 6.39 -14.18
CA GLY A 120 11.75 6.19 -14.67
C GLY A 120 12.55 5.24 -13.75
N ASN A 121 13.72 4.82 -14.22
CA ASN A 121 14.64 4.00 -13.45
C ASN A 121 15.85 4.84 -13.00
N THR A 122 16.15 4.85 -11.70
CA THR A 122 17.33 5.53 -11.12
C THR A 122 18.40 4.56 -10.63
N VAL A 123 18.24 3.26 -10.86
CA VAL A 123 19.20 2.24 -10.46
C VAL A 123 20.43 2.26 -11.36
N ASP A 124 21.60 2.33 -10.75
CA ASP A 124 22.91 2.04 -11.36
C ASP A 124 23.32 0.63 -10.93
N ALA A 125 23.07 -0.34 -11.81
CA ALA A 125 23.39 -1.75 -11.56
C ALA A 125 24.90 -2.02 -11.45
N GLY A 126 25.74 -1.24 -12.16
CA GLY A 126 27.19 -1.41 -12.14
C GLY A 126 27.81 -1.00 -10.80
N LYS A 127 27.19 -0.05 -10.11
CA LYS A 127 27.61 0.41 -8.78
C LYS A 127 26.79 -0.17 -7.63
N ALA A 128 25.83 -1.05 -7.92
CA ALA A 128 24.84 -1.53 -6.95
C ALA A 128 24.21 -0.37 -6.14
N SER A 129 23.86 0.72 -6.83
CA SER A 129 23.38 1.95 -6.21
C SER A 129 22.15 2.51 -6.91
N TYR A 130 21.53 3.54 -6.34
CA TYR A 130 20.39 4.23 -6.94
C TYR A 130 20.38 5.70 -6.48
N SER A 131 19.65 6.55 -7.21
CA SER A 131 19.36 7.91 -6.76
C SER A 131 17.88 8.10 -6.43
N ASN A 132 17.58 9.02 -5.51
CA ASN A 132 16.23 9.40 -5.12
C ASN A 132 15.75 10.67 -5.85
N SER A 133 16.10 10.79 -7.14
CA SER A 133 15.73 11.96 -7.97
C SER A 133 14.31 11.91 -8.50
N ILE A 134 13.65 10.75 -8.47
CA ILE A 134 12.25 10.54 -8.88
C ILE A 134 11.52 9.70 -7.82
N GLY A 135 10.18 9.77 -7.76
CA GLY A 135 9.35 9.14 -6.73
C GLY A 135 9.00 10.07 -5.56
N ALA A 136 8.30 9.57 -4.55
CA ALA A 136 7.93 10.27 -3.31
C ALA A 136 8.28 9.48 -2.04
#